data_AF-A0A7S1GUZ8-F1
#
_entry.id   AF-A0A7S1GUZ8-F1
#
_cell.length_a   1.000
_cell.length_b   1.000
_cell.length_c   1.000
_cell.angle_alpha   90.00
_cell.angle_beta   90.00
_cell.angle_gamma   90.00
#
_symmetry.space_group_name_H-M   'P 1'
#
loop_
_entity.id
_entity.type
_entity.pdbx_description
1 polymer ?
#
loop_
_entity_poly.entity_id
_entity_poly.type
_entity_poly.pdbx_seq_one_letter_code
_entity_poly.pdbx_strand_id
1 'polypeptide(L)'
;RRPQWSSFERLRFGLHQGGRPHALDPYYGLDAHLTFVGRDGSSYRLASSTGVQQGDVWGPTLFCSGIHPLLKAILNDSDLADVLACLFSDNMQLFGPLSQTLKAADLLRQTFGEVGLRFNPADSKVFSRAFACHEDGGAALWQSIQDRYPATPLERATEGIKIVGTPIGTDDFCTGVLEKRLAKIVEDLPKIAVVQDGLIYFQLLRSCLNVRFHYNLRCAAPRLTSLVAGKLDEAIIMELSSYLQVPSLGQSFGDPPDIIAGTSPELLQLRDALIQLRLPIREGGGGLTSVKAV
;
A
#
# COMPACT_ATOMS: atom_id res chain seq x y z
N ARG A 1 -32.48 -4.89 27.16
CA ARG A 1 -33.16 -5.98 26.41
C ARG A 1 -32.43 -6.11 25.09
N ARG A 2 -31.59 -7.14 24.93
CA ARG A 2 -30.84 -7.37 23.68
C ARG A 2 -31.83 -7.89 22.62
N PRO A 3 -31.78 -7.44 21.36
CA PRO A 3 -32.54 -8.08 20.30
C PRO A 3 -31.99 -9.49 20.10
N GLN A 4 -32.85 -10.51 20.16
CA GLN A 4 -32.51 -11.85 19.68
C GLN A 4 -32.53 -11.81 18.15
N TRP A 5 -31.35 -11.88 17.53
CA TRP A 5 -31.18 -12.04 16.09
C TRP A 5 -31.27 -13.53 15.74
N SER A 6 -32.45 -14.12 15.90
CA SER A 6 -32.72 -15.51 15.59
C SER A 6 -33.34 -15.66 14.20
N SER A 7 -32.60 -15.28 13.15
CA SER A 7 -32.77 -15.77 11.77
C SER A 7 -31.89 -14.96 10.81
N PHE A 8 -30.57 -15.21 10.82
CA PHE A 8 -29.78 -14.94 9.62
C PHE A 8 -30.05 -16.10 8.66
N GLU A 9 -31.10 -15.98 7.87
CA GLU A 9 -31.06 -16.62 6.55
C GLU A 9 -29.76 -16.14 5.91
N ARG A 10 -28.95 -17.10 5.44
CA ARG A 10 -27.71 -16.85 4.69
C ARG A 10 -27.93 -15.62 3.82
N LEU A 11 -27.03 -14.64 3.87
CA LEU A 11 -26.92 -13.58 2.87
C LEU A 11 -26.63 -14.24 1.51
N ARG A 12 -27.66 -14.87 0.94
CA ARG A 12 -27.86 -14.90 -0.50
C ARG A 12 -28.02 -13.45 -0.85
N PHE A 13 -27.34 -12.99 -1.89
CA PHE A 13 -27.76 -11.81 -2.63
C PHE A 13 -29.14 -12.11 -3.25
N GLY A 14 -30.16 -12.25 -2.43
CA GLY A 14 -31.55 -12.37 -2.81
C GLY A 14 -32.12 -10.96 -2.76
N LEU A 15 -31.90 -10.21 -3.84
CA LEU A 15 -32.72 -9.04 -4.12
C LEU A 15 -34.17 -9.52 -4.14
N HIS A 16 -34.99 -8.98 -3.23
CA HIS A 16 -36.33 -9.46 -2.95
C HIS A 16 -37.18 -9.49 -4.23
N GLN A 17 -37.95 -10.56 -4.36
CA GLN A 17 -38.95 -10.81 -5.40
C GLN A 17 -39.86 -9.59 -5.64
N GLY A 18 -39.75 -8.99 -6.83
CA GLY A 18 -40.61 -7.86 -7.19
C GLY A 18 -40.09 -7.01 -8.34
N GLY A 19 -39.90 -7.62 -9.52
CA GLY A 19 -39.86 -6.87 -10.78
C GLY A 19 -38.47 -6.65 -11.39
N ARG A 20 -38.24 -7.38 -12.49
CA ARG A 20 -37.14 -7.34 -13.48
C ARG A 20 -35.89 -8.14 -13.08
N PRO A 21 -35.38 -9.02 -13.97
CA PRO A 21 -34.13 -9.73 -13.73
C PRO A 21 -33.01 -8.69 -13.72
N HIS A 22 -32.33 -8.56 -12.58
CA HIS A 22 -31.14 -7.72 -12.50
C HIS A 22 -30.02 -8.45 -13.26
N ALA A 23 -29.26 -7.73 -14.07
CA ALA A 23 -28.28 -8.30 -15.02
C ALA A 23 -27.15 -9.16 -14.40
N LEU A 24 -27.07 -9.24 -13.07
CA LEU A 24 -26.01 -9.90 -12.31
C LEU A 24 -26.40 -11.29 -11.79
N ASP A 25 -27.69 -11.58 -11.63
CA ASP A 25 -28.21 -12.86 -11.08
C ASP A 25 -27.71 -14.12 -11.82
N PRO A 26 -27.45 -14.11 -13.16
CA PRO A 26 -26.88 -15.27 -13.84
C PRO A 26 -25.42 -15.58 -13.46
N TYR A 27 -24.70 -14.58 -12.96
CA TYR A 27 -23.25 -14.63 -12.77
C TYR A 27 -22.84 -14.67 -11.29
N TYR A 28 -23.67 -14.12 -10.41
CA TYR A 28 -23.39 -13.98 -8.98
C TYR A 28 -24.56 -14.51 -8.15
N GLY A 29 -24.27 -15.22 -7.05
CA GLY A 29 -25.29 -15.77 -6.14
C GLY A 29 -25.70 -17.23 -6.40
N LEU A 30 -25.05 -17.89 -7.36
CA LEU A 30 -25.18 -19.32 -7.66
C LEU A 30 -23.86 -20.04 -7.37
N ASP A 31 -23.91 -21.37 -7.25
CA ASP A 31 -22.70 -22.20 -7.16
C ASP A 31 -21.92 -22.12 -8.49
N ALA A 32 -20.69 -21.64 -8.43
CA ALA A 32 -19.78 -21.64 -9.57
C ALA A 32 -18.96 -22.93 -9.59
N HIS A 33 -18.67 -23.48 -10.77
CA HIS A 33 -17.76 -24.62 -10.91
C HIS A 33 -16.39 -24.14 -11.42
N LEU A 34 -15.37 -24.26 -10.57
CA LEU A 34 -13.98 -24.04 -10.93
C LEU A 34 -13.42 -25.29 -11.61
N THR A 35 -12.81 -25.12 -12.77
CA THR A 35 -12.16 -26.22 -13.50
C THR A 35 -10.64 -26.07 -13.40
N PHE A 36 -9.98 -27.13 -12.94
CA PHE A 36 -8.52 -27.19 -12.82
C PHE A 36 -7.98 -28.31 -13.69
N VAL A 37 -6.85 -28.08 -14.35
CA VAL A 37 -6.14 -29.12 -15.10
C VAL A 37 -4.95 -29.59 -14.26
N GLY A 38 -4.94 -30.88 -13.93
CA GLY A 38 -3.84 -31.52 -13.21
C GLY A 38 -2.59 -31.66 -14.08
N ARG A 39 -1.45 -31.97 -13.44
CA ARG A 39 -0.18 -32.21 -14.16
C ARG A 39 -0.24 -33.43 -15.08
N ASP A 40 -1.19 -34.34 -14.83
CA ASP A 40 -1.52 -35.49 -15.66
C ASP A 40 -2.43 -35.15 -16.85
N GLY A 41 -2.85 -33.88 -16.99
CA GLY A 41 -3.79 -33.44 -18.01
C GLY A 41 -5.26 -33.68 -17.66
N SER A 42 -5.56 -34.29 -16.51
CA SER A 42 -6.93 -34.56 -16.07
C SER A 42 -7.64 -33.28 -15.62
N SER A 43 -8.94 -33.17 -15.93
CA SER A 43 -9.76 -32.03 -15.54
C SER A 43 -10.55 -32.31 -14.26
N TYR A 44 -10.38 -31.46 -13.26
CA TYR A 44 -11.08 -31.53 -11.97
C TYR A 44 -12.07 -30.38 -11.85
N ARG A 45 -13.29 -30.66 -11.36
CA ARG A 45 -14.31 -29.64 -11.08
C ARG A 45 -14.51 -29.48 -9.58
N LEU A 46 -14.34 -28.26 -9.07
CA LEU A 46 -14.61 -27.90 -7.69
C LEU A 46 -15.77 -26.90 -7.64
N ALA A 47 -16.76 -27.15 -6.79
CA ALA A 47 -17.81 -26.17 -6.54
C ALA A 47 -17.25 -25.03 -5.66
N SER A 48 -17.56 -23.80 -6.04
CA SER A 48 -17.27 -22.57 -5.32
C SER A 48 -18.61 -21.89 -5.03
N SER A 49 -19.04 -22.01 -3.78
CA SER A 49 -20.33 -21.50 -3.30
C SER A 49 -20.18 -20.24 -2.43
N THR A 50 -18.96 -19.76 -2.22
CA THR A 50 -18.64 -18.60 -1.37
C THR A 50 -17.49 -17.80 -1.95
N GLY A 51 -17.62 -16.47 -1.93
CA GLY A 51 -16.61 -15.53 -2.40
C GLY A 51 -16.69 -15.25 -3.89
N VAL A 52 -15.78 -14.40 -4.35
CA VAL A 52 -15.60 -14.01 -5.75
C VAL A 52 -14.24 -14.49 -6.23
N GLN A 53 -14.09 -14.77 -7.53
CA GLN A 53 -12.83 -15.25 -8.07
C GLN A 53 -11.79 -14.12 -8.13
N GLN A 54 -10.53 -14.43 -7.88
CA GLN A 54 -9.45 -13.44 -8.11
C GLN A 54 -9.32 -13.16 -9.60
N GLY A 55 -9.24 -11.87 -9.95
CA GLY A 55 -9.29 -11.42 -11.34
C GLY A 55 -10.70 -11.15 -11.86
N ASP A 56 -11.75 -11.43 -11.07
CA ASP A 56 -13.09 -10.99 -11.39
C ASP A 56 -13.19 -9.46 -11.36
N VAL A 57 -13.72 -8.90 -12.43
CA VAL A 57 -13.88 -7.45 -12.63
C VAL A 57 -14.81 -6.84 -11.59
N TRP A 58 -15.90 -7.53 -11.24
CA TRP A 58 -16.88 -7.02 -10.27
C TRP A 58 -16.62 -7.46 -8.84
N GLY A 59 -15.75 -8.46 -8.64
CA GLY A 59 -15.48 -9.07 -7.35
C GLY A 59 -15.21 -8.05 -6.23
N PRO A 60 -14.26 -7.10 -6.40
CA PRO A 60 -13.99 -6.07 -5.41
C PRO A 60 -15.19 -5.16 -5.13
N THR A 61 -15.96 -4.78 -6.15
CA THR A 61 -17.14 -3.94 -6.00
C THR A 61 -18.23 -4.67 -5.20
N LEU A 62 -18.50 -5.93 -5.52
CA LEU A 62 -19.48 -6.75 -4.82
C LEU A 62 -19.09 -6.95 -3.35
N PHE A 63 -17.81 -7.20 -3.07
CA PHE A 63 -17.30 -7.27 -1.70
C PHE A 63 -17.56 -5.96 -0.93
N CYS A 64 -17.13 -4.82 -1.49
CA CYS A 64 -17.36 -3.51 -0.89
C CYS A 64 -18.84 -3.22 -0.67
N SER A 65 -19.70 -3.47 -1.66
CA SER A 65 -21.14 -3.29 -1.56
C SER A 65 -21.78 -4.20 -0.50
N GLY A 66 -21.27 -5.41 -0.30
CA GLY A 66 -21.75 -6.34 0.71
C GLY A 66 -21.44 -5.90 2.14
N ILE A 67 -20.23 -5.38 2.40
CA ILE A 67 -19.82 -4.97 3.74
C ILE A 67 -20.27 -3.55 4.12
N HIS A 68 -20.53 -2.68 3.13
CA HIS A 68 -20.86 -1.26 3.37
C HIS A 68 -22.08 -1.03 4.26
N PRO A 69 -23.21 -1.75 4.12
CA PRO A 69 -24.35 -1.61 5.03
C PRO A 69 -24.03 -1.97 6.47
N LEU A 70 -23.23 -3.02 6.69
CA LEU A 70 -22.80 -3.46 8.03
C LEU A 70 -21.93 -2.40 8.70
N LEU A 71 -20.99 -1.82 7.93
CA LEU A 71 -20.14 -0.71 8.38
C LEU A 71 -20.97 0.50 8.81
N LYS A 72 -21.92 0.92 7.97
CA LYS A 72 -22.81 2.05 8.31
C LYS A 72 -23.66 1.78 9.54
N ALA A 73 -24.18 0.56 9.69
CA ALA A 73 -24.99 0.21 10.85
C ALA A 73 -24.19 0.35 12.16
N ILE A 74 -22.91 -0.03 12.14
CA ILE A 74 -22.02 0.08 13.32
C ILE A 74 -21.59 1.53 13.53
N LEU A 75 -21.07 2.21 12.51
CA LEU A 75 -20.47 3.55 12.64
C LEU A 75 -21.49 4.67 12.84
N ASN A 76 -22.79 4.41 12.67
CA ASN A 76 -23.86 5.33 13.04
C ASN A 76 -24.19 5.31 14.56
N ASP A 77 -23.57 4.43 15.34
CA ASP A 77 -23.69 4.45 16.81
C ASP A 77 -23.10 5.76 17.36
N SER A 78 -23.88 6.49 18.16
CA SER A 78 -23.46 7.74 18.78
C SER A 78 -22.25 7.57 19.71
N ASP A 79 -22.05 6.38 20.27
CA ASP A 79 -20.87 6.06 21.08
C ASP A 79 -19.57 5.99 20.25
N LEU A 80 -19.67 5.98 18.92
CA LEU A 80 -18.56 5.91 17.97
C LEU A 80 -18.42 7.21 17.15
N ALA A 81 -19.02 8.31 17.61
CA ALA A 81 -19.07 9.57 16.87
C ALA A 81 -17.69 10.17 16.53
N ASP A 82 -16.65 9.84 17.30
CA ASP A 82 -15.28 10.30 17.06
C ASP A 82 -14.43 9.29 16.27
N VAL A 83 -15.05 8.24 15.72
CA VAL A 83 -14.37 7.23 14.89
C VAL A 83 -14.49 7.60 13.41
N LEU A 84 -13.36 7.92 12.79
CA LEU A 84 -13.22 7.97 11.35
C LEU A 84 -12.79 6.60 10.84
N ALA A 85 -13.59 5.99 9.97
CA ALA A 85 -13.23 4.76 9.28
C ALA A 85 -12.81 5.05 7.83
N CYS A 86 -11.55 4.74 7.49
CA CYS A 86 -11.07 4.74 6.11
C CYS A 86 -10.86 3.31 5.66
N LEU A 87 -11.44 2.93 4.53
CA LEU A 87 -11.38 1.56 4.03
C LEU A 87 -10.89 1.54 2.59
N PHE A 88 -10.03 0.58 2.29
CA PHE A 88 -9.64 0.22 0.94
C PHE A 88 -9.81 -1.29 0.78
N SER A 89 -10.96 -1.71 0.22
CA SER A 89 -11.36 -3.12 0.17
C SER A 89 -11.38 -3.74 1.58
N ASP A 90 -10.62 -4.81 1.80
CA ASP A 90 -10.43 -5.54 3.06
C ASP A 90 -9.51 -4.81 4.06
N ASN A 91 -8.76 -3.81 3.61
CA ASN A 91 -7.90 -3.01 4.47
C ASN A 91 -8.71 -1.92 5.17
N MET A 92 -9.01 -2.13 6.44
CA MET A 92 -9.78 -1.22 7.27
C MET A 92 -8.90 -0.47 8.26
N GLN A 93 -9.03 0.86 8.33
CA GLN A 93 -8.35 1.69 9.31
C GLN A 93 -9.36 2.52 10.09
N LEU A 94 -9.28 2.43 11.42
CA LEU A 94 -10.13 3.19 12.35
C LEU A 94 -9.25 4.22 13.06
N PHE A 95 -9.63 5.49 12.95
CA PHE A 95 -8.95 6.61 13.58
C PHE A 95 -9.86 7.25 14.62
N GLY A 96 -9.33 7.58 15.78
CA GLY A 96 -10.10 8.19 16.86
C GLY A 96 -9.59 7.77 18.25
N PRO A 97 -10.33 8.11 19.31
CA PRO A 97 -10.01 7.68 20.66
C PRO A 97 -9.96 6.16 20.78
N LEU A 98 -8.92 5.61 21.44
CA LEU A 98 -8.73 4.17 21.59
C LEU A 98 -9.95 3.45 22.19
N SER A 99 -10.65 4.09 23.12
CA SER A 99 -11.86 3.54 23.72
C SER A 99 -12.98 3.29 22.71
N GLN A 100 -13.13 4.18 21.71
CA GLN A 100 -14.14 4.05 20.67
C GLN A 100 -13.65 3.18 19.51
N THR A 101 -12.40 3.33 19.07
CA THR A 101 -11.86 2.53 17.95
C THR A 101 -11.75 1.04 18.29
N LEU A 102 -11.40 0.69 19.54
CA LEU A 102 -11.41 -0.70 20.00
C LEU A 102 -12.83 -1.28 20.12
N LYS A 103 -13.80 -0.47 20.60
CA LYS A 103 -15.22 -0.85 20.62
C LYS A 103 -15.73 -1.10 19.19
N ALA A 104 -15.43 -0.20 18.27
CA ALA A 104 -15.77 -0.33 16.85
C ALA A 104 -15.13 -1.58 16.23
N ALA A 105 -13.84 -1.82 16.49
CA ALA A 105 -13.13 -2.99 15.97
C ALA A 105 -13.75 -4.31 16.45
N ASP A 106 -14.14 -4.42 17.72
CA ASP A 106 -14.79 -5.63 18.24
C ASP A 106 -16.21 -5.82 17.67
N LEU A 107 -17.00 -4.75 17.56
CA LEU A 107 -18.31 -4.81 16.90
C LEU A 107 -18.21 -5.24 15.44
N LEU A 108 -17.23 -4.69 14.71
CA LEU A 108 -16.96 -5.06 13.34
C LEU A 108 -16.53 -6.53 13.23
N ARG A 109 -15.61 -6.98 14.09
CA ARG A 109 -15.17 -8.38 14.14
C ARG A 109 -16.34 -9.34 14.35
N GLN A 110 -17.24 -9.02 15.28
CA GLN A 110 -18.43 -9.83 15.57
C GLN A 110 -19.39 -9.84 14.38
N THR A 111 -19.79 -8.67 13.90
CA THR A 111 -20.76 -8.52 12.80
C THR A 111 -20.24 -9.12 11.48
N PHE A 112 -18.94 -8.96 11.19
CA PHE A 112 -18.33 -9.54 10.00
C PHE A 112 -18.19 -11.06 10.15
N GLY A 113 -17.95 -11.55 11.37
CA GLY A 113 -17.95 -12.97 11.69
C GLY A 113 -19.29 -13.66 11.39
N GLU A 114 -20.41 -12.98 11.65
CA GLU A 114 -21.77 -13.48 11.36
C GLU A 114 -21.99 -13.73 9.86
N VAL A 115 -21.31 -12.97 9.00
CA VAL A 115 -21.38 -13.10 7.53
C VAL A 115 -20.22 -13.90 6.94
N GLY A 116 -19.44 -14.57 7.78
CA GLY A 116 -18.35 -15.47 7.38
C GLY A 116 -17.01 -14.80 7.08
N LEU A 117 -16.88 -13.49 7.32
CA LEU A 117 -15.62 -12.77 7.20
C LEU A 117 -14.80 -12.90 8.49
N ARG A 118 -13.48 -12.95 8.36
CA ARG A 118 -12.56 -13.10 9.49
C ARG A 118 -11.43 -12.09 9.37
N PHE A 119 -11.13 -11.42 10.48
CA PHE A 119 -9.95 -10.54 10.54
C PHE A 119 -8.70 -11.39 10.62
N ASN A 120 -7.62 -10.92 9.99
CA ASN A 120 -6.29 -11.50 10.15
C ASN A 120 -5.60 -10.87 11.38
N PRO A 121 -5.50 -11.57 12.53
CA PRO A 121 -4.93 -10.96 13.74
C PRO A 121 -3.46 -10.60 13.58
N ALA A 122 -2.71 -11.33 12.73
CA ALA A 122 -1.29 -11.08 12.50
C ALA A 122 -1.03 -9.73 11.80
N ASP A 123 -1.97 -9.30 10.96
CA ASP A 123 -1.88 -8.04 10.21
C ASP A 123 -2.67 -6.89 10.86
N SER A 124 -3.51 -7.19 11.86
CA SER A 124 -4.36 -6.21 12.53
C SER A 124 -3.66 -5.64 13.76
N LYS A 125 -3.30 -4.35 13.70
CA LYS A 125 -2.48 -3.69 14.73
C LYS A 125 -3.12 -2.41 15.24
N VAL A 126 -2.79 -2.06 16.48
CA VAL A 126 -3.16 -0.79 17.12
C VAL A 126 -1.90 0.06 17.26
N PHE A 127 -1.98 1.29 16.78
CA PHE A 127 -0.93 2.28 16.96
C PHE A 127 -1.49 3.54 17.61
N SER A 128 -0.75 4.08 18.58
CA SER A 128 -1.00 5.39 19.17
C SER A 128 0.33 6.10 19.36
N ARG A 129 0.38 7.39 19.01
CA ARG A 129 1.60 8.20 19.20
C ARG A 129 2.00 8.28 20.68
N ALA A 130 1.04 8.15 21.59
CA ALA A 130 1.31 8.12 23.03
C ALA A 130 2.23 6.95 23.42
N PHE A 131 2.15 5.80 22.74
CA PHE A 131 3.03 4.65 23.03
C PHE A 131 4.50 5.00 22.83
N ALA A 132 4.82 5.71 21.74
CA ALA A 132 6.18 6.14 21.43
C ALA A 132 6.71 7.26 22.36
N CYS A 133 5.85 7.87 23.19
CA CYS A 133 6.24 8.92 24.13
C CYS A 133 6.59 8.43 25.53
N HIS A 134 6.33 7.15 25.85
CA HIS A 134 6.67 6.56 27.14
C HIS A 134 8.01 5.82 27.08
N GLU A 135 8.79 5.87 28.16
CA GLU A 135 10.10 5.20 28.26
C GLU A 135 10.03 3.67 28.08
N ASP A 136 8.92 3.05 28.51
CA ASP A 136 8.64 1.61 28.33
C ASP A 136 8.00 1.27 26.98
N GLY A 137 7.98 2.23 26.04
CA GLY A 137 7.27 2.12 24.76
C GLY A 137 5.74 1.99 24.92
N GLY A 138 5.19 2.43 26.06
CA GLY A 138 3.77 2.38 26.40
C GLY A 138 3.29 1.00 26.81
N ALA A 139 4.16 0.16 27.39
CA ALA A 139 3.82 -1.22 27.79
C ALA A 139 2.79 -1.25 28.91
N ALA A 140 2.99 -0.46 29.96
CA ALA A 140 2.02 -0.31 31.04
C ALA A 140 0.68 0.26 30.52
N LEU A 141 0.75 1.25 29.62
CA LEU A 141 -0.46 1.82 29.01
C LEU A 141 -1.21 0.77 28.20
N TRP A 142 -0.51 -0.02 27.39
CA TRP A 142 -1.10 -1.10 26.61
C TRP A 142 -1.71 -2.19 27.50
N GLN A 143 -1.03 -2.59 28.56
CA GLN A 143 -1.58 -3.55 29.52
C GLN A 143 -2.90 -3.03 30.13
N SER A 144 -2.95 -1.76 30.54
CA SER A 144 -4.18 -1.15 31.06
C SER A 144 -5.32 -1.12 30.04
N ILE A 145 -5.00 -0.98 28.75
CA ILE A 145 -5.96 -1.04 27.65
C ILE A 145 -6.46 -2.48 27.48
N GLN A 146 -5.58 -3.47 27.52
CA GLN A 146 -5.94 -4.88 27.43
C GLN A 146 -6.83 -5.33 28.60
N ASP A 147 -6.53 -4.87 29.81
CA ASP A 147 -7.34 -5.17 31.01
C ASP A 147 -8.76 -4.59 30.88
N ARG A 148 -8.89 -3.39 30.27
CA ARG A 148 -10.17 -2.75 30.02
C ARG A 148 -10.93 -3.33 28.82
N TYR A 149 -10.21 -3.88 27.84
CA TYR A 149 -10.75 -4.41 26.58
C TYR A 149 -10.17 -5.79 26.25
N PRO A 150 -10.41 -6.83 27.07
CA PRO A 150 -9.74 -8.13 26.94
C PRO A 150 -10.17 -8.93 25.71
N ALA A 151 -11.29 -8.55 25.08
CA ALA A 151 -11.87 -9.25 23.94
C ALA A 151 -11.24 -8.88 22.59
N THR A 152 -10.33 -7.90 22.54
CA THR A 152 -9.78 -7.37 21.29
C THR A 152 -8.40 -7.99 20.99
N PRO A 153 -8.29 -8.99 20.10
CA PRO A 153 -7.06 -9.73 19.86
C PRO A 153 -6.13 -8.99 18.88
N LEU A 154 -5.83 -7.72 19.17
CA LEU A 154 -4.97 -6.88 18.35
C LEU A 154 -3.60 -6.76 18.96
N GLU A 155 -2.57 -6.72 18.12
CA GLU A 155 -1.21 -6.45 18.56
C GLU A 155 -0.96 -4.94 18.63
N ARG A 156 -0.18 -4.50 19.62
CA ARG A 156 0.33 -3.13 19.66
C ARG A 156 1.52 -2.95 18.73
N ALA A 157 1.43 -1.95 17.86
CA ALA A 157 2.60 -1.39 17.18
C ALA A 157 3.22 -0.27 18.03
N THR A 158 4.53 -0.35 18.29
CA THR A 158 5.27 0.60 19.14
C THR A 158 5.77 1.81 18.37
N GLU A 159 6.36 1.59 17.20
CA GLU A 159 7.03 2.65 16.44
C GLU A 159 6.16 3.22 15.31
N GLY A 160 5.27 2.41 14.73
CA GLY A 160 4.41 2.86 13.65
C GLY A 160 3.66 1.73 12.95
N ILE A 161 2.82 2.13 12.00
CA ILE A 161 1.97 1.24 11.19
C ILE A 161 2.03 1.64 9.71
N LYS A 162 1.76 0.68 8.81
CA LYS A 162 1.59 0.96 7.38
C LYS A 162 0.11 1.00 7.05
N ILE A 163 -0.33 2.08 6.42
CA ILE A 163 -1.70 2.25 5.92
C ILE A 163 -1.64 2.28 4.40
N VAL A 164 -2.17 1.23 3.76
CA VAL A 164 -2.14 1.08 2.28
C VAL A 164 -0.73 1.31 1.72
N GLY A 165 0.30 0.79 2.41
CA GLY A 165 1.71 0.94 2.02
C GLY A 165 2.38 2.27 2.41
N THR A 166 1.65 3.23 2.98
CA THR A 166 2.22 4.49 3.51
C THR A 166 2.56 4.33 4.99
N PRO A 167 3.82 4.58 5.41
CA PRO A 167 4.19 4.50 6.82
C PRO A 167 3.67 5.70 7.61
N ILE A 168 3.18 5.44 8.83
CA ILE A 168 2.81 6.44 9.83
C ILE A 168 3.41 6.02 11.16
N GLY A 169 4.16 6.89 11.81
CA GLY A 169 4.82 6.55 13.08
C GLY A 169 5.95 7.52 13.41
N THR A 170 6.96 7.01 14.11
CA THR A 170 8.22 7.71 14.34
C THR A 170 8.96 7.94 13.03
N ASP A 171 9.86 8.93 13.02
CA ASP A 171 10.71 9.24 11.87
C ASP A 171 11.56 8.03 11.49
N ASP A 172 12.12 7.30 12.46
CA ASP A 172 12.94 6.11 12.25
C ASP A 172 12.15 4.99 11.60
N PHE A 173 10.93 4.71 12.08
CA PHE A 173 10.06 3.72 11.48
C PHE A 173 9.72 4.08 10.04
N CYS A 174 9.32 5.33 9.80
CA CYS A 174 8.95 5.80 8.47
C CYS A 174 10.14 5.72 7.51
N THR A 175 11.31 6.18 7.94
CA THR A 175 12.55 6.12 7.18
C THR A 175 12.92 4.66 6.86
N GLY A 176 12.88 3.76 7.83
CA GLY A 176 13.17 2.34 7.61
C GLY A 176 12.22 1.67 6.62
N VAL A 177 10.93 2.04 6.60
CA VAL A 177 9.98 1.55 5.58
C VAL A 177 10.31 2.10 4.19
N LEU A 178 10.64 3.39 4.10
CA LEU A 178 11.02 4.02 2.84
C LEU A 178 12.35 3.45 2.29
N GLU A 179 13.33 3.21 3.14
CA GLU A 179 14.61 2.60 2.76
C GLU A 179 14.46 1.15 2.32
N LYS A 180 13.59 0.36 2.98
CA LYS A 180 13.23 -0.98 2.50
C LYS A 180 12.57 -0.94 1.12
N ARG A 181 11.79 0.11 0.83
CA ARG A 181 11.18 0.30 -0.50
C ARG A 181 12.25 0.66 -1.54
N LEU A 182 13.16 1.57 -1.20
CA LEU A 182 14.32 1.91 -2.03
C LEU A 182 15.16 0.67 -2.35
N ALA A 183 15.52 -0.12 -1.34
CA ALA A 183 16.35 -1.31 -1.51
C ALA A 183 15.78 -2.28 -2.54
N LYS A 184 14.45 -2.50 -2.54
CA LYS A 184 13.79 -3.33 -3.55
C LYS A 184 13.85 -2.76 -4.96
N ILE A 185 13.80 -1.44 -5.10
CA ILE A 185 13.93 -0.79 -6.42
C ILE A 185 15.38 -0.94 -6.91
N VAL A 186 16.35 -0.72 -6.02
CA VAL A 186 17.78 -0.86 -6.33
C VAL A 186 18.16 -2.30 -6.69
N GLU A 187 17.58 -3.29 -6.00
CA GLU A 187 17.76 -4.71 -6.34
C GLU A 187 17.25 -5.05 -7.75
N ASP A 188 16.24 -4.33 -8.23
CA ASP A 188 15.65 -4.53 -9.56
C ASP A 188 16.37 -3.75 -10.68
N LEU A 189 17.22 -2.76 -10.35
CA LEU A 189 17.92 -1.93 -11.33
C LEU A 189 18.78 -2.77 -12.31
N PRO A 190 19.66 -3.67 -11.85
CA PRO A 190 20.50 -4.46 -12.77
C PRO A 190 19.70 -5.42 -13.66
N LYS A 191 18.45 -5.73 -13.30
CA LYS A 191 17.62 -6.71 -14.04
C LYS A 191 17.22 -6.21 -15.42
N ILE A 192 17.20 -4.89 -15.64
CA ILE A 192 16.89 -4.30 -16.96
C ILE A 192 18.10 -4.22 -17.89
N ALA A 193 19.32 -4.49 -17.40
CA ALA A 193 20.55 -4.45 -18.20
C ALA A 193 20.62 -5.51 -19.31
N VAL A 194 19.69 -6.48 -19.32
CA VAL A 194 19.53 -7.44 -20.43
C VAL A 194 19.08 -6.76 -21.73
N VAL A 195 18.47 -5.58 -21.64
CA VAL A 195 17.99 -4.82 -22.80
C VAL A 195 19.15 -4.09 -23.46
N GLN A 196 19.46 -4.43 -24.70
CA GLN A 196 20.58 -3.84 -25.46
C GLN A 196 20.22 -2.52 -26.16
N ASP A 197 18.92 -2.30 -26.42
CA ASP A 197 18.46 -1.06 -27.04
C ASP A 197 18.41 0.06 -25.99
N GLY A 198 19.23 1.09 -26.18
CA GLY A 198 19.35 2.19 -25.22
C GLY A 198 18.05 2.99 -25.04
N LEU A 199 17.21 3.10 -26.07
CA LEU A 199 15.93 3.80 -25.96
C LEU A 199 14.94 2.97 -25.13
N ILE A 200 14.84 1.66 -25.37
CA ILE A 200 13.99 0.76 -24.58
C ILE A 200 14.48 0.72 -23.13
N TYR A 201 15.79 0.61 -22.92
CA TYR A 201 16.40 0.64 -21.58
C TYR A 201 16.01 1.92 -20.82
N PHE A 202 16.20 3.08 -21.46
CA PHE A 202 15.83 4.37 -20.88
C PHE A 202 14.33 4.46 -20.55
N GLN A 203 13.47 3.97 -21.44
CA GLN A 203 12.02 3.95 -21.23
C GLN A 203 11.64 3.07 -20.04
N LEU A 204 12.24 1.89 -19.90
CA LEU A 204 12.00 1.00 -18.75
C LEU A 204 12.49 1.64 -17.44
N LEU A 205 13.70 2.22 -17.45
CA LEU A 205 14.24 2.91 -16.28
C LEU A 205 13.30 4.03 -15.83
N ARG A 206 12.87 4.89 -16.77
CA ARG A 206 12.00 6.03 -16.49
C ARG A 206 10.56 5.65 -16.12
N SER A 207 9.94 4.73 -16.85
CA SER A 207 8.51 4.44 -16.74
C SER A 207 8.19 3.24 -15.83
N CYS A 208 9.17 2.39 -15.50
CA CYS A 208 8.94 1.21 -14.68
C CYS A 208 9.68 1.23 -13.34
N LEU A 209 10.89 1.79 -13.26
CA LEU A 209 11.68 1.81 -12.01
C LEU A 209 11.56 3.15 -11.28
N ASN A 210 11.81 4.28 -11.95
CA ASN A 210 11.74 5.61 -11.34
C ASN A 210 10.36 5.88 -10.70
N VAL A 211 9.28 5.46 -11.37
CA VAL A 211 7.90 5.68 -10.88
C VAL A 211 7.53 4.91 -9.62
N ARG A 212 8.30 3.88 -9.22
CA ARG A 212 7.93 2.97 -8.11
C ARG A 212 7.93 3.63 -6.75
N PHE A 213 8.59 4.78 -6.62
CA PHE A 213 8.64 5.59 -5.40
C PHE A 213 7.61 6.74 -5.39
N HIS A 214 6.95 7.02 -6.52
CA HIS A 214 5.98 8.13 -6.66
C HIS A 214 4.80 8.02 -5.69
N TYR A 215 4.38 6.80 -5.36
CA TYR A 215 3.31 6.62 -4.36
C TYR A 215 3.74 7.17 -2.99
N ASN A 216 4.94 6.81 -2.52
CA ASN A 216 5.45 7.27 -1.23
C ASN A 216 5.70 8.78 -1.22
N LEU A 217 6.18 9.36 -2.32
CA LEU A 217 6.37 10.82 -2.46
C LEU A 217 5.07 11.62 -2.35
N ARG A 218 3.93 11.03 -2.71
CA ARG A 218 2.61 11.68 -2.60
C ARG A 218 1.98 11.55 -1.22
N CYS A 219 2.38 10.55 -0.44
CA CYS A 219 1.64 10.14 0.76
C CYS A 219 2.42 10.30 2.06
N ALA A 220 3.76 10.30 2.03
CA ALA A 220 4.59 10.46 3.22
C ALA A 220 5.17 11.87 3.34
N ALA A 221 5.65 12.23 4.53
CA ALA A 221 6.16 13.57 4.82
C ALA A 221 7.36 13.93 3.90
N PRO A 222 7.32 15.08 3.20
CA PRO A 222 8.37 15.48 2.26
C PRO A 222 9.78 15.44 2.87
N ARG A 223 9.94 15.89 4.11
CA ARG A 223 11.22 15.87 4.83
C ARG A 223 11.86 14.47 4.88
N LEU A 224 11.05 13.42 5.04
CA LEU A 224 11.54 12.04 5.11
C LEU A 224 11.72 11.45 3.70
N THR A 225 10.77 11.68 2.80
CA THR A 225 10.82 11.12 1.45
C THR A 225 11.92 11.72 0.59
N SER A 226 12.22 13.03 0.72
CA SER A 226 13.22 13.71 -0.09
C SER A 226 14.63 13.13 0.10
N LEU A 227 14.98 12.75 1.32
CA LEU A 227 16.28 12.12 1.63
C LEU A 227 16.43 10.77 0.93
N VAL A 228 15.40 9.92 1.01
CA VAL A 228 15.41 8.59 0.39
C VAL A 228 15.30 8.67 -1.14
N ALA A 229 14.55 9.64 -1.64
CA ALA A 229 14.41 9.90 -3.07
C ALA A 229 15.73 10.39 -3.70
N GLY A 230 16.52 11.20 -3.00
CA GLY A 230 17.88 11.55 -3.45
C GLY A 230 18.76 10.32 -3.66
N LYS A 231 18.73 9.36 -2.72
CA LYS A 231 19.44 8.07 -2.87
C LYS A 231 18.94 7.26 -4.07
N LEU A 232 17.65 7.32 -4.39
CA LEU A 232 17.09 6.66 -5.58
C LEU A 232 17.61 7.31 -6.87
N ASP A 233 17.62 8.64 -6.93
CA ASP A 233 18.13 9.38 -8.08
C ASP A 233 19.60 9.05 -8.36
N GLU A 234 20.41 9.02 -7.31
CA GLU A 234 21.81 8.59 -7.39
C GLU A 234 21.92 7.16 -7.94
N ALA A 235 21.15 6.21 -7.41
CA ALA A 235 21.17 4.82 -7.87
C ALA A 235 20.78 4.67 -9.35
N ILE A 236 19.75 5.39 -9.79
CA ILE A 236 19.30 5.41 -11.19
C ILE A 236 20.38 5.97 -12.11
N ILE A 237 21.05 7.05 -11.71
CA ILE A 237 22.11 7.67 -12.51
C ILE A 237 23.36 6.78 -12.55
N MET A 238 23.73 6.16 -11.43
CA MET A 238 24.84 5.20 -11.40
C MET A 238 24.58 4.02 -12.32
N GLU A 239 23.38 3.44 -12.27
CA GLU A 239 22.99 2.32 -13.13
C GLU A 239 22.99 2.72 -14.61
N LEU A 240 22.43 3.88 -14.96
CA LEU A 240 22.45 4.39 -16.33
C LEU A 240 23.89 4.64 -16.83
N SER A 241 24.75 5.20 -15.97
CA SER A 241 26.15 5.44 -16.31
C SER A 241 26.89 4.12 -16.57
N SER A 242 26.61 3.10 -15.75
CA SER A 242 27.15 1.75 -15.95
C SER A 242 26.69 1.14 -17.27
N TYR A 243 25.40 1.23 -17.59
CA TYR A 243 24.83 0.74 -18.85
C TYR A 243 25.46 1.42 -20.08
N LEU A 244 25.63 2.74 -20.03
CA LEU A 244 26.24 3.52 -21.09
C LEU A 244 27.77 3.40 -21.15
N GLN A 245 28.40 2.71 -20.18
CA GLN A 245 29.85 2.59 -20.02
C GLN A 245 30.56 3.94 -19.92
N VAL A 246 29.92 4.91 -19.26
CA VAL A 246 30.48 6.25 -19.03
C VAL A 246 30.90 6.41 -17.56
N PRO A 247 31.94 7.23 -17.28
CA PRO A 247 32.37 7.47 -15.90
C PRO A 247 31.22 7.99 -15.03
N SER A 248 31.03 7.38 -13.86
CA SER A 248 30.10 7.91 -12.86
C SER A 248 30.63 9.24 -12.34
N LEU A 249 29.97 10.34 -12.66
CA LEU A 249 30.24 11.63 -12.04
C LEU A 249 29.74 11.54 -10.58
N GLY A 250 30.60 11.81 -9.61
CA GLY A 250 30.37 11.53 -8.18
C GLY A 250 29.18 12.27 -7.53
N GLN A 251 28.91 11.90 -6.27
CA GLN A 251 27.70 12.13 -5.46
C GLN A 251 27.23 13.59 -5.21
N SER A 252 27.86 14.63 -5.73
CA SER A 252 27.45 16.02 -5.42
C SER A 252 26.82 16.70 -6.63
N PHE A 253 25.53 16.48 -6.84
CA PHE A 253 24.73 17.16 -7.86
C PHE A 253 23.60 18.00 -7.23
N GLY A 254 23.97 18.81 -6.22
CA GLY A 254 23.17 19.89 -5.65
C GLY A 254 23.78 21.28 -5.87
N ASP A 255 25.11 21.36 -5.99
CA ASP A 255 25.85 22.57 -6.32
C ASP A 255 26.69 22.33 -7.58
N PRO A 256 26.87 23.32 -8.47
CA PRO A 256 27.87 23.20 -9.53
C PRO A 256 29.22 22.96 -8.85
N PRO A 257 29.88 21.79 -9.04
CA PRO A 257 31.21 21.62 -8.51
C PRO A 257 32.12 22.66 -9.16
N ASP A 258 32.96 23.31 -8.36
CA ASP A 258 34.00 24.19 -8.86
C ASP A 258 34.68 23.53 -10.06
N ILE A 259 34.66 24.23 -11.21
CA ILE A 259 35.30 23.77 -12.42
C ILE A 259 36.78 23.57 -12.08
N ILE A 260 37.19 22.32 -11.84
CA ILE A 260 38.60 22.02 -11.69
C ILE A 260 39.22 22.32 -13.05
N ALA A 261 40.08 23.33 -13.08
CA ALA A 261 40.85 23.69 -14.27
C ALA A 261 41.53 22.43 -14.84
N GLY A 262 41.18 22.05 -16.07
CA GLY A 262 41.66 20.82 -16.72
C GLY A 262 40.60 19.74 -17.00
N THR A 263 39.32 19.97 -16.70
CA THR A 263 38.24 19.04 -17.08
C THR A 263 38.10 18.98 -18.61
N SER A 264 38.12 17.77 -19.21
CA SER A 264 38.03 17.62 -20.67
C SER A 264 36.64 18.07 -21.19
N PRO A 265 36.56 18.58 -22.44
CA PRO A 265 35.27 18.96 -23.06
C PRO A 265 34.23 17.83 -23.08
N GLU A 266 34.67 16.58 -23.20
CA GLU A 266 33.83 15.39 -23.22
C GLU A 266 33.16 15.14 -21.86
N LEU A 267 33.89 15.34 -20.76
CA LEU A 267 33.34 15.22 -19.41
C LEU A 267 32.31 16.32 -19.12
N LEU A 268 32.51 17.52 -19.65
CA LEU A 268 31.53 18.61 -19.56
C LEU A 268 30.24 18.27 -20.32
N GLN A 269 30.34 17.74 -21.54
CA GLN A 269 29.16 17.32 -22.31
C GLN A 269 28.40 16.18 -21.62
N LEU A 270 29.12 15.20 -21.06
CA LEU A 270 28.52 14.11 -20.30
C LEU A 270 27.77 14.63 -19.07
N ARG A 271 28.38 15.58 -18.34
CA ARG A 271 27.75 16.24 -17.19
C ARG A 271 26.46 16.94 -17.59
N ASP A 272 26.48 17.74 -18.65
CA ASP A 272 25.31 18.49 -19.12
C ASP A 272 24.20 17.52 -19.57
N ALA A 273 24.55 16.41 -20.22
CA ALA A 273 23.60 15.36 -20.59
C ALA A 273 22.94 14.71 -19.37
N LEU A 274 23.71 14.38 -18.31
CA LEU A 274 23.15 13.83 -17.06
C LEU A 274 22.24 14.84 -16.35
N ILE A 275 22.59 16.13 -16.34
CA ILE A 275 21.72 17.19 -15.83
C ILE A 275 20.42 17.23 -16.63
N GLN A 276 20.50 17.26 -17.97
CA GLN A 276 19.33 17.28 -18.85
C GLN A 276 18.43 16.06 -18.62
N LEU A 277 19.00 14.87 -18.39
CA LEU A 277 18.24 13.66 -18.13
C LEU A 277 17.43 13.72 -16.83
N ARG A 278 17.90 14.46 -15.82
CA ARG A 278 17.20 14.65 -14.55
C ARG A 278 16.09 15.71 -14.63
N LEU A 279 16.20 16.67 -15.56
CA LEU A 279 15.20 17.72 -15.71
C LEU A 279 13.82 17.16 -16.06
N PRO A 280 12.72 17.83 -15.64
CA PRO A 280 11.37 17.48 -16.06
C PRO A 280 11.20 17.44 -17.58
N ILE A 281 10.36 16.52 -18.07
CA ILE A 281 10.05 16.40 -19.51
C ILE A 281 9.51 17.70 -20.10
N ARG A 282 8.71 18.44 -19.33
CA ARG A 282 8.14 19.74 -19.73
C ARG A 282 9.20 20.83 -19.97
N GLU A 283 10.38 20.65 -19.39
CA GLU A 283 11.55 21.54 -19.52
C GLU A 283 12.55 20.98 -20.56
N GLY A 284 12.12 20.01 -21.38
CA GLY A 284 12.97 19.34 -22.37
C GLY A 284 13.87 18.24 -21.80
N GLY A 285 13.70 17.88 -20.52
CA GLY A 285 14.54 16.89 -19.85
C GLY A 285 14.09 15.43 -20.02
N GLY A 286 14.86 14.52 -19.42
CA GLY A 286 14.59 13.07 -19.46
C GLY A 286 13.59 12.58 -18.41
N GLY A 287 13.32 13.35 -17.36
CA GLY A 287 12.44 12.97 -16.26
C GLY A 287 12.96 11.79 -15.41
N LEU A 288 14.27 11.58 -15.37
CA LEU A 288 14.94 10.60 -14.50
C LEU A 288 15.26 11.22 -13.13
N THR A 289 14.22 11.76 -12.50
CA THR A 289 14.26 12.23 -11.11
C THR A 289 13.03 11.72 -10.40
N SER A 290 13.22 11.25 -9.18
CA SER A 290 12.14 10.82 -8.29
C SER A 290 11.58 12.02 -7.54
N VAL A 291 12.42 12.98 -7.16
CA VAL A 291 11.98 14.26 -6.59
C VAL A 291 11.69 15.25 -7.72
N LYS A 292 10.51 15.85 -7.69
CA LYS A 292 10.27 17.06 -8.46
C LYS A 292 11.09 18.17 -7.77
N ALA A 293 12.28 18.47 -8.26
CA ALA A 293 12.94 19.73 -7.91
C ALA A 293 12.01 20.84 -8.41
N VAL A 294 11.26 21.44 -7.49
CA VAL A 294 10.49 22.68 -7.69
C VAL A 294 10.94 23.63 -6.60
#